data_AF-A0A0C1C853-F1
#
_entry.id   AF-A0A0C1C853-F1
#
_cell.length_a   1.000
_cell.length_b   1.000
_cell.length_c   1.000
_cell.angle_alpha   90.00
_cell.angle_beta   90.00
_cell.angle_gamma   90.00
#
_symmetry.space_group_name_H-M   'P 1'
#
loop_
_entity.id
_entity.type
_entity.pdbx_description
1 polymer ?
#
loop_
_entity_poly.entity_id
_entity_poly.type
_entity_poly.pdbx_seq_one_letter_code
_entity_poly.pdbx_strand_id
1 'polypeptide(L)'
;MKTSKWFEVRRGLMFKWLCLFLFLISQASCNDSIKNNPAYPISATPQLPFEVYSEEFAKILGVRPQLFHVADGFGFTEGPAYLSIKNSEEGYLLFTDQINDNILILRWHGLLPYNQITLLSWSKPVVFRHPSNIADGQTIDSEGRLLTAETTGRRVSVTELTGEVKTLVGFYDGKPLNSPNDLVVKSDGTVWFTDPGYGCLQFPQECYLPNNVYRYNPKTKDLDAVITDFKMPNGIAFSPDEKILYVIDSGAIQAPRTYYEKYPHAIYSFDVTEDGSKVTNKRLFTTVAPGFPDGMRLDHEGNIYVGALDGVQVFNPKGELIGKIRMPKETANLTFGGKDNNVLFICSSDSIWAIKLNTKGAKPVPELAKAS
;
A
#
# COMPACT_ATOMS: atom_id res chain seq x y z
N MET A 1 2.55 -18.57 50.13
CA MET A 1 1.60 -17.54 49.64
C MET A 1 2.24 -16.17 49.75
N LYS A 2 2.10 -15.37 48.69
CA LYS A 2 2.43 -13.93 48.55
C LYS A 2 3.91 -13.55 48.40
N THR A 3 4.40 -13.56 47.16
CA THR A 3 5.32 -12.54 46.60
C THR A 3 5.37 -12.66 45.05
N SER A 4 4.33 -12.19 44.35
CA SER A 4 4.35 -12.13 42.87
C SER A 4 3.59 -10.93 42.30
N LYS A 5 3.79 -9.73 42.88
CA LYS A 5 3.16 -8.50 42.36
C LYS A 5 4.08 -7.27 42.28
N TRP A 6 5.39 -7.43 42.46
CA TRP A 6 6.35 -6.31 42.45
C TRP A 6 7.29 -6.28 41.23
N PHE A 7 7.27 -7.29 40.36
CA PHE A 7 8.17 -7.35 39.20
C PHE A 7 7.55 -6.91 37.85
N GLU A 8 6.23 -6.77 37.77
CA GLU A 8 5.54 -6.41 36.51
C GLU A 8 5.39 -4.89 36.28
N VAL A 9 5.49 -4.08 37.34
CA VAL A 9 5.28 -2.61 37.23
C VAL A 9 6.56 -1.87 36.81
N ARG A 10 7.75 -2.47 36.96
CA ARG A 10 9.03 -1.81 36.60
C ARG A 10 9.46 -1.98 35.13
N ARG A 11 8.92 -2.94 34.38
CA ARG A 11 9.21 -3.06 32.93
C ARG A 11 8.47 -2.02 32.09
N GLY A 12 7.24 -1.64 32.48
CA GLY A 12 6.46 -0.61 31.76
C GLY A 12 6.98 0.82 31.94
N LEU A 13 7.60 1.14 33.09
CA LEU A 13 8.15 2.48 33.32
C LEU A 13 9.55 2.66 32.71
N MET A 14 10.41 1.63 32.68
CA MET A 14 11.74 1.76 32.04
C MET A 14 11.66 1.91 30.51
N PHE A 15 10.64 1.33 29.86
CA PHE A 15 10.44 1.50 28.41
C PHE A 15 9.98 2.91 28.03
N LYS A 16 9.14 3.55 28.85
CA LYS A 16 8.69 4.94 28.62
C LYS A 16 9.81 5.98 28.80
N TRP A 17 10.82 5.69 29.62
CA TRP A 17 11.96 6.59 29.83
C TRP A 17 13.09 6.41 28.82
N LEU A 18 13.25 5.21 28.24
CA LEU A 18 14.24 4.98 27.18
C LEU A 18 13.87 5.67 25.86
N CYS A 19 12.57 5.74 25.52
CA CYS A 19 12.09 6.47 24.35
C CYS A 19 12.26 8.00 24.48
N LEU A 20 12.24 8.55 25.70
CA LEU A 20 12.44 9.99 25.92
C LEU A 20 13.92 10.39 25.91
N PHE A 21 14.82 9.49 26.32
CA PHE A 21 16.26 9.79 26.40
C PHE A 21 16.99 9.65 25.05
N LEU A 22 16.51 8.77 24.16
CA LEU A 22 17.05 8.64 22.80
C LEU A 22 16.70 9.83 21.89
N PHE A 23 15.68 10.62 22.23
CA PHE A 23 15.31 11.82 21.49
C PHE A 23 16.33 12.98 21.67
N LEU A 24 17.13 12.96 22.74
CA LEU A 24 18.08 14.02 23.07
C LEU A 24 19.50 13.77 22.53
N ILE A 25 19.85 12.53 22.16
CA ILE A 25 21.23 12.18 21.77
C ILE A 25 21.43 12.13 20.25
N SER A 26 20.38 12.00 19.43
CA SER A 26 20.53 12.04 17.96
C SER A 26 20.68 13.44 17.36
N GLN A 27 20.58 14.51 18.17
CA GLN A 27 20.74 15.88 17.68
C GLN A 27 22.21 16.33 17.52
N ALA A 28 23.20 15.50 17.87
CA ALA A 28 24.59 15.95 17.97
C ALA A 28 25.46 15.72 16.71
N SER A 29 24.96 15.11 15.62
CA SER A 29 25.80 14.85 14.43
C SER A 29 25.16 15.12 13.06
N CYS A 30 24.02 15.80 12.99
CA CYS A 30 23.45 16.23 11.69
C CYS A 30 22.87 17.65 11.83
N ASN A 31 23.75 18.65 11.97
CA ASN A 31 23.34 20.01 12.33
C ASN A 31 23.26 20.99 11.15
N ASP A 32 23.18 20.49 9.91
CA ASP A 32 22.90 21.32 8.75
C ASP A 32 21.64 20.81 8.03
N SER A 33 20.56 21.60 8.17
CA SER A 33 19.28 21.62 7.39
C SER A 33 17.95 21.11 8.00
N ILE A 34 17.84 20.86 9.32
CA ILE A 34 16.50 20.64 9.96
C ILE A 34 15.90 21.98 10.45
N LYS A 35 15.84 23.00 9.59
CA LYS A 35 15.10 24.24 9.90
C LYS A 35 13.96 24.43 8.90
N ASN A 36 12.75 24.21 9.42
CA ASN A 36 11.43 24.53 8.85
C ASN A 36 11.03 23.71 7.62
N ASN A 37 10.63 22.46 7.83
CA ASN A 37 9.73 21.81 6.86
C ASN A 37 8.39 22.57 6.86
N PRO A 38 7.83 22.93 5.70
CA PRO A 38 6.48 23.47 5.64
C PRO A 38 5.50 22.43 6.19
N ALA A 39 4.50 22.88 6.95
CA ALA A 39 3.42 22.03 7.40
C ALA A 39 2.64 21.48 6.17
N TYR A 40 2.09 20.26 6.27
CA TYR A 40 1.24 19.71 5.22
C TYR A 40 0.09 20.69 4.89
N PRO A 41 -0.24 20.90 3.61
CA PRO A 41 -1.41 21.68 3.25
C PRO A 41 -2.67 21.00 3.80
N ILE A 42 -3.40 21.71 4.67
CA ILE A 42 -4.64 21.21 5.28
C ILE A 42 -5.79 21.45 4.30
N SER A 43 -6.50 20.39 3.91
CA SER A 43 -7.75 20.48 3.13
C SER A 43 -8.84 21.17 3.97
N ALA A 44 -9.31 22.35 3.53
CA ALA A 44 -10.13 23.25 4.35
C ALA A 44 -11.63 23.32 3.98
N THR A 45 -12.25 22.30 3.36
CA THR A 45 -13.69 22.40 3.03
C THR A 45 -14.38 21.03 2.91
N PRO A 46 -15.59 20.83 3.45
CA PRO A 46 -16.43 19.67 3.13
C PRO A 46 -17.05 19.89 1.74
N GLN A 47 -16.30 19.55 0.70
CA GLN A 47 -16.85 19.39 -0.65
C GLN A 47 -17.51 18.01 -0.76
N LEU A 48 -18.41 17.84 -1.75
CA LEU A 48 -18.86 16.52 -2.16
C LEU A 48 -17.62 15.62 -2.29
N PRO A 49 -17.68 14.33 -1.89
CA PRO A 49 -16.49 13.48 -1.88
C PRO A 49 -15.92 13.19 -3.28
N PHE A 50 -16.46 13.80 -4.34
CA PHE A 50 -16.05 13.59 -5.72
C PHE A 50 -15.80 14.92 -6.41
N GLU A 51 -14.57 15.13 -6.87
CA GLU A 51 -14.22 16.21 -7.76
C GLU A 51 -14.11 15.64 -9.19
N VAL A 52 -14.98 16.09 -10.09
CA VAL A 52 -15.08 15.55 -11.45
C VAL A 52 -14.52 16.56 -12.45
N TYR A 53 -13.41 16.21 -13.11
CA TYR A 53 -12.75 17.11 -14.08
C TYR A 53 -12.97 16.68 -15.54
N SER A 54 -13.52 15.49 -15.78
CA SER A 54 -13.77 14.96 -17.12
C SER A 54 -15.02 14.08 -17.19
N GLU A 55 -15.55 13.91 -18.41
CA GLU A 55 -16.63 12.95 -18.68
C GLU A 55 -16.19 11.49 -18.46
N GLU A 56 -14.90 11.19 -18.66
CA GLU A 56 -14.32 9.87 -18.40
C GLU A 56 -14.49 9.48 -16.93
N PHE A 57 -14.11 10.38 -16.02
CA PHE A 57 -14.29 10.12 -14.59
C PHE A 57 -15.76 10.09 -14.16
N ALA A 58 -16.62 10.90 -14.78
CA ALA A 58 -18.07 10.81 -14.54
C ALA A 58 -18.63 9.43 -14.91
N LYS A 59 -18.17 8.82 -16.01
CA LYS A 59 -18.57 7.46 -16.42
C LYS A 59 -18.06 6.40 -15.47
N ILE A 60 -16.84 6.56 -14.93
CA ILE A 60 -16.24 5.70 -13.90
C ILE A 60 -17.06 5.75 -12.61
N LEU A 61 -17.46 6.92 -12.14
CA LEU A 61 -18.27 7.07 -10.93
C LEU A 61 -19.68 6.51 -11.09
N GLY A 62 -20.24 6.59 -12.31
CA GLY A 62 -21.59 6.15 -12.59
C GLY A 62 -22.66 7.05 -11.97
N VAL A 63 -23.89 6.53 -11.87
CA VAL A 63 -25.04 7.29 -11.39
C VAL A 63 -25.13 7.21 -9.86
N ARG A 64 -25.07 8.36 -9.19
CA ARG A 64 -25.15 8.50 -7.71
C ARG A 64 -24.04 7.70 -6.99
N PRO A 65 -22.76 8.04 -7.20
CA PRO A 65 -21.67 7.41 -6.48
C PRO A 65 -21.84 7.58 -4.97
N GLN A 66 -21.52 6.53 -4.20
CA GLN A 66 -21.62 6.52 -2.76
C GLN A 66 -20.32 5.98 -2.16
N LEU A 67 -19.74 6.77 -1.26
CA LEU A 67 -18.55 6.42 -0.50
C LEU A 67 -18.97 5.95 0.89
N PHE A 68 -18.56 4.73 1.27
CA PHE A 68 -18.93 4.10 2.53
C PHE A 68 -17.74 4.02 3.47
N HIS A 69 -17.95 4.46 4.71
CA HIS A 69 -17.01 4.22 5.81
C HIS A 69 -17.21 2.80 6.33
N VAL A 70 -16.21 1.94 6.15
CA VAL A 70 -16.30 0.50 6.42
C VAL A 70 -15.87 0.17 7.85
N ALA A 71 -14.75 0.73 8.30
CA ALA A 71 -14.20 0.52 9.63
C ALA A 71 -13.20 1.62 10.00
N ASP A 72 -13.03 1.86 11.30
CA ASP A 72 -12.06 2.80 11.88
C ASP A 72 -11.39 2.24 13.15
N GLY A 73 -10.55 3.07 13.78
CA GLY A 73 -9.87 2.76 15.03
C GLY A 73 -8.49 2.12 14.84
N PHE A 74 -7.94 2.19 13.63
CA PHE A 74 -6.61 1.71 13.30
C PHE A 74 -5.56 2.79 13.58
N GLY A 75 -4.28 2.43 13.55
CA GLY A 75 -3.20 3.38 13.68
C GLY A 75 -2.80 4.00 12.33
N PHE A 76 -2.42 3.17 11.37
CA PHE A 76 -2.17 3.59 9.98
C PHE A 76 -2.40 2.42 9.01
N THR A 77 -3.49 2.49 8.24
CA THR A 77 -3.94 1.45 7.33
C THR A 77 -3.17 1.49 6.02
N GLU A 78 -2.68 0.34 5.58
CA GLU A 78 -1.90 0.18 4.34
C GLU A 78 -2.21 -1.16 3.65
N GLY A 79 -1.58 -1.38 2.51
CA GLY A 79 -1.50 -2.65 1.79
C GLY A 79 -2.79 -3.46 1.69
N PRO A 80 -3.90 -2.91 1.18
CA PRO A 80 -5.12 -3.67 1.01
C PRO A 80 -4.95 -4.70 -0.12
N ALA A 81 -5.36 -5.95 0.14
CA ALA A 81 -5.39 -7.04 -0.81
C ALA A 81 -6.75 -7.75 -0.74
N TYR A 82 -7.36 -8.04 -1.89
CA TYR A 82 -8.68 -8.66 -1.95
C TYR A 82 -8.63 -10.04 -2.59
N LEU A 83 -9.41 -10.96 -2.01
CA LEU A 83 -9.53 -12.36 -2.41
C LEU A 83 -11.01 -12.70 -2.55
N SER A 84 -11.45 -13.17 -3.71
CA SER A 84 -12.84 -13.58 -3.90
C SER A 84 -13.04 -15.05 -3.52
N ILE A 85 -14.26 -15.41 -3.11
CA ILE A 85 -14.66 -16.81 -2.98
C ILE A 85 -15.29 -17.22 -4.31
N LYS A 86 -14.74 -18.28 -4.92
CA LYS A 86 -15.18 -18.79 -6.22
C LYS A 86 -16.68 -19.07 -6.22
N ASN A 87 -17.35 -18.64 -7.29
CA ASN A 87 -18.81 -18.78 -7.48
C ASN A 87 -19.63 -18.14 -6.35
N SER A 88 -19.14 -17.05 -5.74
CA SER A 88 -19.81 -16.32 -4.66
C SER A 88 -19.74 -14.80 -4.88
N GLU A 89 -20.60 -14.05 -4.20
CA GLU A 89 -20.47 -12.60 -4.03
C GLU A 89 -19.47 -12.24 -2.91
N GLU A 90 -19.13 -13.25 -2.10
CA GLU A 90 -18.32 -13.10 -0.92
C GLU A 90 -16.83 -13.07 -1.25
N GLY A 91 -16.05 -12.50 -0.33
CA GLY A 91 -14.60 -12.51 -0.39
C GLY A 91 -13.99 -12.03 0.92
N TYR A 92 -12.70 -11.78 0.89
CA TYR A 92 -11.93 -11.29 2.02
C TYR A 92 -11.10 -10.09 1.58
N LEU A 93 -11.22 -9.00 2.32
CA LEU A 93 -10.29 -7.89 2.27
C LEU A 93 -9.28 -8.09 3.40
N LEU A 94 -8.01 -8.17 3.06
CA LEU A 94 -6.91 -8.06 4.01
C LEU A 94 -6.30 -6.67 3.89
N PHE A 95 -5.84 -6.10 4.99
CA PHE A 95 -5.13 -4.82 5.03
C PHE A 95 -4.23 -4.78 6.26
N THR A 96 -3.22 -3.92 6.25
CA THR A 96 -2.29 -3.77 7.36
C THR A 96 -2.68 -2.60 8.25
N ASP A 97 -2.30 -2.67 9.52
CA ASP A 97 -2.29 -1.53 10.45
C ASP A 97 -0.88 -1.44 11.02
N GLN A 98 -0.04 -0.61 10.38
CA GLN A 98 1.40 -0.57 10.63
C GLN A 98 1.72 -0.21 12.08
N ILE A 99 1.06 0.83 12.62
CA ILE A 99 1.36 1.35 13.96
C ILE A 99 1.02 0.31 15.04
N ASN A 100 -0.04 -0.48 14.83
CA ASN A 100 -0.46 -1.52 15.77
C ASN A 100 0.15 -2.91 15.46
N ASP A 101 1.04 -3.00 14.46
CA ASP A 101 1.71 -4.22 14.03
C ASP A 101 0.74 -5.39 13.74
N ASN A 102 -0.30 -5.13 12.96
CA ASN A 102 -1.32 -6.10 12.61
C ASN A 102 -1.51 -6.24 11.10
N ILE A 103 -1.87 -7.44 10.66
CA ILE A 103 -2.69 -7.64 9.47
C ILE A 103 -4.10 -7.92 9.93
N LEU A 104 -5.08 -7.24 9.34
CA LEU A 104 -6.49 -7.43 9.59
C LEU A 104 -7.13 -8.14 8.39
N ILE A 105 -8.23 -8.85 8.67
CA ILE A 105 -9.09 -9.45 7.66
C ILE A 105 -10.54 -9.05 7.92
N LEU A 106 -11.24 -8.68 6.84
CA LEU A 106 -12.66 -8.38 6.79
C LEU A 106 -13.30 -9.34 5.79
N ARG A 107 -14.42 -9.96 6.18
CA ARG A 107 -15.25 -10.71 5.23
C ARG A 107 -16.16 -9.76 4.48
N TRP A 108 -16.09 -9.80 3.16
CA TRP A 108 -17.01 -9.14 2.25
C TRP A 108 -18.15 -10.09 1.92
N HIS A 109 -19.40 -9.62 2.04
CA HIS A 109 -20.61 -10.40 1.77
C HIS A 109 -21.22 -10.12 0.40
N GLY A 110 -20.71 -9.10 -0.32
CA GLY A 110 -21.19 -8.76 -1.65
C GLY A 110 -22.09 -7.53 -1.72
N LEU A 111 -22.71 -7.37 -2.88
CA LEU A 111 -23.62 -6.26 -3.19
C LEU A 111 -25.09 -6.67 -3.23
N LEU A 112 -25.39 -7.95 -3.00
CA LEU A 112 -26.76 -8.47 -3.05
C LEU A 112 -27.57 -8.08 -1.79
N PRO A 113 -28.91 -7.95 -1.92
CA PRO A 113 -29.70 -8.08 -3.15
C PRO A 113 -29.81 -6.79 -3.98
N TYR A 114 -29.24 -5.68 -3.51
CA TYR A 114 -29.52 -4.35 -4.04
C TYR A 114 -28.57 -3.87 -5.15
N ASN A 115 -27.53 -4.66 -5.44
CA ASN A 115 -26.43 -4.27 -6.32
C ASN A 115 -25.75 -2.94 -5.90
N GLN A 116 -25.72 -2.67 -4.59
CA GLN A 116 -25.09 -1.50 -3.98
C GLN A 116 -24.45 -1.90 -2.66
N ILE A 117 -23.47 -1.12 -2.20
CA ILE A 117 -22.87 -1.32 -0.89
C ILE A 117 -23.91 -0.95 0.18
N THR A 118 -24.04 -1.78 1.22
CA THR A 118 -24.90 -1.50 2.38
C THR A 118 -24.16 -1.93 3.64
N LEU A 119 -24.70 -1.61 4.83
CA LEU A 119 -24.15 -2.08 6.10
C LEU A 119 -24.11 -3.62 6.25
N LEU A 120 -24.79 -4.36 5.35
CA LEU A 120 -24.74 -5.82 5.30
C LEU A 120 -23.61 -6.36 4.41
N SER A 121 -22.90 -5.49 3.67
CA SER A 121 -21.89 -5.90 2.69
C SER A 121 -20.58 -6.37 3.33
N TRP A 122 -20.38 -6.20 4.64
CA TRP A 122 -19.17 -6.66 5.31
C TRP A 122 -19.40 -7.10 6.77
N SER A 123 -18.48 -7.93 7.27
CA SER A 123 -18.30 -8.18 8.70
C SER A 123 -17.29 -7.22 9.31
N LYS A 124 -17.35 -7.03 10.63
CA LYS A 124 -16.31 -6.29 11.36
C LYS A 124 -14.91 -6.91 11.10
N PRO A 125 -13.87 -6.09 10.86
CA PRO A 125 -12.50 -6.59 10.76
C PRO A 125 -12.04 -7.31 12.03
N VAL A 126 -11.23 -8.35 11.85
CA VAL A 126 -10.56 -9.09 12.93
C VAL A 126 -9.07 -9.23 12.64
N VAL A 127 -8.25 -9.44 13.67
CA VAL A 127 -6.81 -9.66 13.49
C VAL A 127 -6.57 -10.98 12.77
N PHE A 128 -5.88 -10.91 11.63
CA PHE A 128 -5.42 -12.05 10.85
C PHE A 128 -4.03 -12.50 11.29
N ARG A 129 -3.11 -11.56 11.50
CA ARG A 129 -1.72 -11.84 11.91
C ARG A 129 -1.20 -10.78 12.88
N HIS A 130 -0.68 -11.24 14.02
CA HIS A 130 0.04 -10.43 15.01
C HIS A 130 1.11 -11.28 15.73
N PRO A 131 2.36 -10.79 15.90
CA PRO A 131 2.91 -9.60 15.26
C PRO A 131 2.98 -9.77 13.74
N SER A 132 2.92 -8.66 13.01
CA SER A 132 3.00 -8.64 11.55
C SER A 132 4.39 -8.30 11.01
N ASN A 133 5.30 -7.88 11.91
CA ASN A 133 6.61 -7.27 11.63
C ASN A 133 6.50 -5.94 10.86
N ILE A 134 5.55 -5.10 11.29
CA ILE A 134 5.17 -3.84 10.65
C ILE A 134 4.93 -4.10 9.16
N ALA A 135 3.96 -4.99 8.90
CA ALA A 135 3.54 -5.31 7.55
C ALA A 135 3.03 -4.04 6.85
N ASP A 136 3.41 -3.88 5.59
CA ASP A 136 3.14 -2.70 4.78
C ASP A 136 2.25 -3.08 3.60
N GLY A 137 2.75 -2.97 2.37
CA GLY A 137 2.08 -3.42 1.16
C GLY A 137 1.83 -4.93 1.12
N GLN A 138 0.73 -5.30 0.45
CA GLN A 138 0.32 -6.68 0.27
C GLN A 138 -0.22 -6.92 -1.13
N THR A 139 -0.05 -8.14 -1.63
CA THR A 139 -0.70 -8.65 -2.84
C THR A 139 -1.05 -10.11 -2.65
N ILE A 140 -1.99 -10.61 -3.44
CA ILE A 140 -2.30 -12.04 -3.50
C ILE A 140 -1.87 -12.57 -4.85
N ASP A 141 -1.22 -13.73 -4.87
CA ASP A 141 -0.82 -14.40 -6.12
C ASP A 141 -1.95 -15.25 -6.72
N SER A 142 -1.69 -15.84 -7.89
CA SER A 142 -2.65 -16.70 -8.59
C SER A 142 -3.01 -17.99 -7.85
N GLU A 143 -2.24 -18.36 -6.83
CA GLU A 143 -2.49 -19.53 -5.97
C GLU A 143 -3.29 -19.16 -4.71
N GLY A 144 -3.67 -17.89 -4.55
CA GLY A 144 -4.39 -17.39 -3.39
C GLY A 144 -3.51 -17.18 -2.15
N ARG A 145 -2.18 -17.23 -2.29
CA ARG A 145 -1.25 -16.96 -1.18
C ARG A 145 -1.08 -15.46 -1.00
N LEU A 146 -1.01 -15.01 0.25
CA LEU A 146 -0.79 -13.60 0.59
C LEU A 146 0.71 -13.32 0.64
N LEU A 147 1.19 -12.44 -0.25
CA LEU A 147 2.53 -11.91 -0.18
C LEU A 147 2.50 -10.57 0.55
N THR A 148 3.44 -10.40 1.49
CA THR A 148 3.50 -9.22 2.36
C THR A 148 4.90 -8.64 2.36
N ALA A 149 4.99 -7.32 2.18
CA ALA A 149 6.18 -6.56 2.49
C ALA A 149 6.24 -6.29 4.00
N GLU A 150 7.33 -6.67 4.67
CA GLU A 150 7.52 -6.49 6.11
C GLU A 150 8.61 -5.44 6.38
N THR A 151 8.25 -4.30 6.97
CA THR A 151 9.17 -3.18 7.21
C THR A 151 10.27 -3.54 8.19
N THR A 152 9.91 -4.06 9.38
CA THR A 152 10.90 -4.44 10.42
C THR A 152 11.35 -5.89 10.28
N GLY A 153 10.56 -6.71 9.58
CA GLY A 153 10.98 -8.05 9.15
C GLY A 153 12.04 -8.02 8.05
N ARG A 154 12.16 -6.89 7.33
CA ARG A 154 13.14 -6.65 6.24
C ARG A 154 13.10 -7.74 5.18
N ARG A 155 11.88 -8.14 4.82
CA ARG A 155 11.63 -9.24 3.89
C ARG A 155 10.31 -9.09 3.16
N VAL A 156 10.22 -9.76 2.03
CA VAL A 156 8.93 -10.19 1.46
C VAL A 156 8.63 -11.58 2.02
N SER A 157 7.46 -11.75 2.64
CA SER A 157 6.97 -13.04 3.12
C SER A 157 5.79 -13.55 2.29
N VAL A 158 5.55 -14.86 2.35
CA VAL A 158 4.36 -15.52 1.80
C VAL A 158 3.61 -16.20 2.95
N THR A 159 2.31 -15.94 3.05
CA THR A 159 1.39 -16.69 3.92
C THR A 159 0.65 -17.70 3.05
N GLU A 160 0.93 -18.97 3.29
CA GLU A 160 0.32 -20.11 2.61
C GLU A 160 -1.16 -20.25 3.00
N LEU A 161 -1.95 -20.98 2.21
CA LEU A 161 -3.35 -21.29 2.55
C LEU A 161 -3.49 -22.10 3.86
N THR A 162 -2.43 -22.77 4.29
CA THR A 162 -2.35 -23.44 5.61
C THR A 162 -2.20 -22.46 6.78
N GLY A 163 -1.93 -21.18 6.50
CA GLY A 163 -1.55 -20.16 7.48
C GLY A 163 -0.06 -20.13 7.80
N GLU A 164 0.76 -21.02 7.23
CA GLU A 164 2.22 -21.00 7.40
C GLU A 164 2.83 -19.75 6.75
N VAL A 165 3.70 -19.05 7.47
CA VAL A 165 4.38 -17.85 6.97
C VAL A 165 5.85 -18.16 6.67
N LYS A 166 6.28 -17.93 5.43
CA LYS A 166 7.65 -18.18 4.95
C LYS A 166 8.31 -16.91 4.44
N THR A 167 9.63 -16.81 4.57
CA THR A 167 10.41 -15.78 3.87
C THR A 167 10.50 -16.15 2.40
N LEU A 168 10.11 -15.22 1.52
CA LEU A 168 10.35 -15.33 0.08
C LEU A 168 11.73 -14.76 -0.27
N VAL A 169 12.00 -13.53 0.18
CA VAL A 169 13.23 -12.80 -0.05
C VAL A 169 13.51 -11.91 1.16
N GLY A 170 14.74 -11.91 1.67
CA GLY A 170 15.15 -11.02 2.77
C GLY A 170 16.56 -10.42 2.60
N PHE A 171 17.29 -10.81 1.55
CA PHE A 171 18.67 -10.40 1.34
C PHE A 171 18.94 -10.14 -0.15
N TYR A 172 19.81 -9.18 -0.43
CA TYR A 172 20.39 -8.89 -1.73
C TYR A 172 21.89 -8.64 -1.58
N ASP A 173 22.72 -9.33 -2.37
CA ASP A 173 24.20 -9.26 -2.29
C ASP A 173 24.75 -9.38 -0.86
N GLY A 174 24.21 -10.34 -0.10
CA GLY A 174 24.65 -10.63 1.27
C GLY A 174 24.20 -9.61 2.33
N LYS A 175 23.49 -8.55 1.94
CA LYS A 175 22.94 -7.55 2.86
C LYS A 175 21.43 -7.74 3.02
N PRO A 176 20.87 -7.50 4.22
CA PRO A 176 19.42 -7.51 4.39
C PRO A 176 18.76 -6.39 3.58
N LEU A 177 17.55 -6.64 3.08
CA LEU A 177 16.71 -5.61 2.45
C LEU A 177 16.52 -4.40 3.39
N ASN A 178 16.23 -3.22 2.87
CA ASN A 178 16.05 -2.03 3.71
C ASN A 178 14.76 -2.14 4.56
N SER A 179 13.63 -2.11 3.88
CA SER A 179 12.26 -2.23 4.39
C SER A 179 11.34 -2.28 3.18
N PRO A 180 11.04 -3.48 2.65
CA PRO A 180 10.10 -3.63 1.56
C PRO A 180 8.80 -2.87 1.87
N ASN A 181 8.27 -2.13 0.90
CA ASN A 181 7.15 -1.21 1.12
C ASN A 181 5.89 -1.64 0.34
N ASP A 182 5.90 -1.67 -0.99
CA ASP A 182 4.79 -2.23 -1.78
C ASP A 182 5.28 -3.28 -2.79
N LEU A 183 4.37 -4.13 -3.25
CA LEU A 183 4.68 -5.25 -4.12
C LEU A 183 3.52 -5.67 -5.03
N VAL A 184 3.86 -6.25 -6.17
CA VAL A 184 2.92 -6.78 -7.15
C VAL A 184 3.42 -8.10 -7.72
N VAL A 185 2.52 -9.05 -7.93
CA VAL A 185 2.81 -10.28 -8.67
C VAL A 185 2.41 -10.10 -10.14
N LYS A 186 3.35 -10.36 -11.05
CA LYS A 186 3.15 -10.35 -12.49
C LYS A 186 2.51 -11.67 -12.95
N SER A 187 1.83 -11.70 -14.11
CA SER A 187 1.12 -12.89 -14.61
C SER A 187 2.01 -14.12 -14.83
N ASP A 188 3.32 -13.95 -14.96
CA ASP A 188 4.31 -15.03 -15.09
C ASP A 188 4.78 -15.59 -13.73
N GLY A 189 4.27 -15.05 -12.63
CA GLY A 189 4.59 -15.42 -11.25
C GLY A 189 5.79 -14.67 -10.65
N THR A 190 6.44 -13.77 -11.39
CA THR A 190 7.51 -12.95 -10.83
C THR A 190 6.95 -11.92 -9.85
N VAL A 191 7.70 -11.66 -8.78
CA VAL A 191 7.32 -10.74 -7.71
C VAL A 191 8.16 -9.49 -7.83
N TRP A 192 7.52 -8.34 -7.97
CA TRP A 192 8.18 -7.05 -8.09
C TRP A 192 7.84 -6.22 -6.85
N PHE A 193 8.85 -5.60 -6.23
CA PHE A 193 8.65 -4.87 -4.98
C PHE A 193 9.60 -3.70 -4.84
N THR A 194 9.18 -2.71 -4.05
CA THR A 194 9.97 -1.52 -3.71
C THR A 194 10.63 -1.70 -2.34
N ASP A 195 11.88 -1.25 -2.21
CA ASP A 195 12.66 -1.36 -0.98
C ASP A 195 13.24 0.01 -0.54
N PRO A 196 12.37 0.98 -0.18
CA PRO A 196 12.81 2.28 0.30
C PRO A 196 13.44 2.20 1.69
N GLY A 197 14.15 3.26 2.06
CA GLY A 197 14.76 3.41 3.38
C GLY A 197 13.81 3.91 4.49
N TYR A 198 12.48 3.81 4.35
CA TYR A 198 11.55 4.30 5.39
C TYR A 198 11.77 3.62 6.73
N GLY A 199 12.04 2.31 6.72
CA GLY A 199 12.24 1.53 7.93
C GLY A 199 13.37 2.06 8.80
N CYS A 200 14.51 2.47 8.22
CA CYS A 200 15.61 3.05 9.01
C CYS A 200 15.41 4.52 9.41
N LEU A 201 14.46 5.23 8.79
CA LEU A 201 14.10 6.60 9.18
C LEU A 201 13.06 6.62 10.31
N GLN A 202 12.25 5.56 10.41
CA GLN A 202 11.11 5.49 11.33
C GLN A 202 11.33 4.51 12.49
N PHE A 203 12.20 3.52 12.33
CA PHE A 203 12.46 2.46 13.30
C PHE A 203 13.97 2.36 13.60
N PRO A 204 14.37 1.81 14.77
CA PRO A 204 15.77 1.63 15.12
C PRO A 204 16.41 0.45 14.34
N GLN A 205 16.51 0.61 13.02
CA GLN A 205 17.14 -0.35 12.10
C GLN A 205 18.06 0.38 11.12
N GLU A 206 19.10 -0.30 10.63
CA GLU A 206 20.02 0.24 9.63
C GLU A 206 19.66 -0.22 8.21
N CYS A 207 19.70 0.71 7.24
CA CYS A 207 19.60 0.40 5.81
C CYS A 207 21.01 0.31 5.20
N TYR A 208 21.28 -0.74 4.42
CA TYR A 208 22.61 -0.98 3.82
C TYR A 208 22.61 -1.01 2.29
N LEU A 209 21.43 -1.03 1.69
CA LEU A 209 21.20 -1.09 0.26
C LEU A 209 20.72 0.28 -0.25
N PRO A 210 20.98 0.63 -1.51
CA PRO A 210 20.28 1.74 -2.17
C PRO A 210 18.77 1.50 -2.19
N ASN A 211 18.01 2.58 -2.35
CA ASN A 211 16.56 2.52 -2.51
C ASN A 211 16.20 2.02 -3.91
N ASN A 212 15.91 0.72 -4.01
CA ASN A 212 15.75 0.02 -5.27
C ASN A 212 14.32 -0.50 -5.48
N VAL A 213 14.00 -0.79 -6.73
CA VAL A 213 12.92 -1.69 -7.10
C VAL A 213 13.54 -3.02 -7.51
N TYR A 214 13.00 -4.10 -6.96
CA TYR A 214 13.50 -5.44 -7.17
C TYR A 214 12.49 -6.29 -7.97
N ARG A 215 13.03 -7.23 -8.72
CA ARG A 215 12.28 -8.32 -9.38
C ARG A 215 12.82 -9.65 -8.86
N TYR A 216 11.94 -10.46 -8.29
CA TYR A 216 12.24 -11.81 -7.84
C TYR A 216 11.57 -12.85 -8.73
N ASN A 217 12.36 -13.81 -9.21
CA ASN A 217 11.85 -14.96 -9.95
C ASN A 217 11.77 -16.19 -9.03
N PRO A 218 10.57 -16.65 -8.64
CA PRO A 218 10.46 -17.79 -7.72
C PRO A 218 10.93 -19.12 -8.32
N LYS A 219 11.04 -19.24 -9.66
CA LYS A 219 11.49 -20.46 -10.34
C LYS A 219 13.01 -20.60 -10.32
N THR A 220 13.73 -19.52 -10.61
CA THR A 220 15.21 -19.53 -10.63
C THR A 220 15.83 -19.09 -9.31
N LYS A 221 15.05 -18.44 -8.44
CA LYS A 221 15.47 -17.78 -7.20
C LYS A 221 16.35 -16.55 -7.41
N ASP A 222 16.40 -16.03 -8.63
CA ASP A 222 17.12 -14.79 -8.95
C ASP A 222 16.38 -13.57 -8.40
N LEU A 223 17.15 -12.63 -7.88
CA LEU A 223 16.70 -11.34 -7.40
C LEU A 223 17.51 -10.24 -8.09
N ASP A 224 16.85 -9.44 -8.92
CA ASP A 224 17.47 -8.38 -9.69
C ASP A 224 17.03 -7.01 -9.18
N ALA A 225 17.97 -6.08 -9.00
CA ALA A 225 17.66 -4.66 -8.83
C ALA A 225 17.38 -4.06 -10.22
N VAL A 226 16.10 -3.82 -10.54
CA VAL A 226 15.65 -3.43 -11.89
C VAL A 226 15.51 -1.92 -12.07
N ILE A 227 15.35 -1.17 -10.97
CA ILE A 227 15.37 0.30 -10.95
C ILE A 227 16.19 0.71 -9.73
N THR A 228 17.20 1.56 -9.93
CA THR A 228 18.22 1.90 -8.93
C THR A 228 18.45 3.39 -8.74
N ASP A 229 17.64 4.24 -9.39
CA ASP A 229 17.84 5.68 -9.47
C ASP A 229 16.68 6.48 -8.82
N PHE A 230 15.93 5.85 -7.91
CA PHE A 230 14.80 6.47 -7.19
C PHE A 230 15.24 7.05 -5.85
N LYS A 231 14.56 8.10 -5.40
CA LYS A 231 14.79 8.69 -4.08
C LYS A 231 14.11 7.86 -3.00
N MET A 232 12.81 7.59 -3.13
CA MET A 232 12.03 6.71 -2.24
C MET A 232 10.99 5.93 -3.07
N PRO A 233 11.34 4.75 -3.62
CA PRO A 233 10.40 3.92 -4.36
C PRO A 233 9.29 3.42 -3.42
N ASN A 234 8.04 3.50 -3.85
CA ASN A 234 6.88 3.21 -3.00
C ASN A 234 5.85 2.37 -3.78
N GLY A 235 4.64 2.86 -4.09
CA GLY A 235 3.63 2.09 -4.81
C GLY A 235 4.10 1.59 -6.18
N ILE A 236 3.68 0.38 -6.54
CA ILE A 236 4.10 -0.32 -7.78
C ILE A 236 2.91 -1.03 -8.44
N ALA A 237 2.76 -0.87 -9.75
CA ALA A 237 1.68 -1.52 -10.50
C ALA A 237 2.03 -1.70 -11.99
N PHE A 238 1.48 -2.73 -12.61
CA PHE A 238 1.59 -2.95 -14.05
C PHE A 238 0.37 -2.39 -14.81
N SER A 239 0.56 -2.00 -16.07
CA SER A 239 -0.53 -1.81 -17.03
C SER A 239 -1.38 -3.08 -17.17
N PRO A 240 -2.64 -2.99 -17.66
CA PRO A 240 -3.48 -4.17 -17.87
C PRO A 240 -2.85 -5.26 -18.74
N ASP A 241 -2.02 -4.87 -19.72
CA ASP A 241 -1.28 -5.79 -20.59
C ASP A 241 0.13 -6.14 -20.09
N GLU A 242 0.50 -5.65 -18.90
CA GLU A 242 1.81 -5.79 -18.25
C GLU A 242 3.03 -5.35 -19.06
N LYS A 243 2.84 -4.54 -20.11
CA LYS A 243 3.94 -3.98 -20.91
C LYS A 243 4.55 -2.72 -20.31
N ILE A 244 3.83 -2.05 -19.42
CA ILE A 244 4.30 -0.86 -18.72
C ILE A 244 4.32 -1.16 -17.22
N LEU A 245 5.46 -0.89 -16.58
CA LEU A 245 5.56 -0.84 -15.12
C LEU A 245 5.45 0.62 -14.68
N TYR A 246 4.56 0.88 -13.73
CA TYR A 246 4.47 2.16 -13.02
C TYR A 246 5.08 2.00 -11.63
N VAL A 247 5.92 2.96 -11.25
CA VAL A 247 6.52 3.01 -9.90
C VAL A 247 6.46 4.45 -9.39
N ILE A 248 6.04 4.58 -8.14
CA ILE A 248 6.01 5.85 -7.42
C ILE A 248 7.38 6.15 -6.82
N ASP A 249 7.84 7.39 -6.98
CA ASP A 249 8.92 7.97 -6.19
C ASP A 249 8.31 9.04 -5.26
N SER A 250 8.19 8.70 -3.99
CA SER A 250 7.64 9.56 -2.95
C SER A 250 8.71 10.34 -2.20
N GLY A 251 9.86 10.60 -2.83
CA GLY A 251 10.99 11.30 -2.22
C GLY A 251 10.68 12.62 -1.50
N ALA A 252 9.59 13.32 -1.84
CA ALA A 252 9.10 14.50 -1.13
C ALA A 252 8.80 14.24 0.36
N ILE A 253 8.52 12.99 0.76
CA ILE A 253 8.42 12.56 2.14
C ILE A 253 9.68 11.76 2.53
N GLN A 254 10.30 12.10 3.67
CA GLN A 254 11.48 11.38 4.19
C GLN A 254 11.28 10.91 5.64
N ALA A 255 10.25 11.38 6.31
CA ALA A 255 9.83 10.97 7.65
C ALA A 255 8.41 11.51 7.90
N PRO A 256 7.65 10.99 8.88
CA PRO A 256 6.34 11.52 9.22
C PRO A 256 6.38 13.05 9.39
N ARG A 257 5.46 13.76 8.75
CA ARG A 257 5.34 15.24 8.83
C ARG A 257 6.51 16.02 8.23
N THR A 258 7.15 15.45 7.21
CA THR A 258 8.15 16.16 6.40
C THR A 258 7.64 16.38 4.98
N TYR A 259 8.08 17.47 4.35
CA TYR A 259 7.80 17.71 2.94
C TYR A 259 8.95 18.49 2.30
N TYR A 260 9.63 17.86 1.35
CA TYR A 260 10.76 18.40 0.61
C TYR A 260 10.29 18.72 -0.80
N GLU A 261 9.89 19.97 -1.04
CA GLU A 261 9.30 20.45 -2.30
C GLU A 261 10.17 20.17 -3.54
N LYS A 262 11.50 20.09 -3.37
CA LYS A 262 12.44 19.81 -4.47
C LYS A 262 12.63 18.32 -4.76
N TYR A 263 12.06 17.43 -3.95
CA TYR A 263 12.18 15.99 -4.13
C TYR A 263 10.97 15.41 -4.86
N PRO A 264 11.10 14.22 -5.49
CA PRO A 264 10.04 13.64 -6.29
C PRO A 264 8.75 13.38 -5.51
N HIS A 265 7.61 13.69 -6.14
CA HIS A 265 6.27 13.35 -5.69
C HIS A 265 5.50 12.85 -6.93
N ALA A 266 6.07 11.81 -7.54
CA ALA A 266 5.84 11.48 -8.95
C ALA A 266 5.57 10.00 -9.16
N ILE A 267 4.80 9.72 -10.21
CA ILE A 267 4.69 8.38 -10.80
C ILE A 267 5.55 8.37 -12.06
N TYR A 268 6.44 7.38 -12.17
CA TYR A 268 7.20 7.11 -13.38
C TYR A 268 6.68 5.85 -14.07
N SER A 269 6.76 5.83 -15.39
CA SER A 269 6.46 4.67 -16.22
C SER A 269 7.71 4.14 -16.91
N PHE A 270 7.73 2.83 -17.15
CA PHE A 270 8.81 2.13 -17.83
C PHE A 270 8.27 1.07 -18.76
N ASP A 271 8.94 0.86 -19.89
CA ASP A 271 8.64 -0.28 -20.77
C ASP A 271 9.26 -1.54 -20.20
N VAL A 272 8.44 -2.58 -20.02
CA VAL A 272 8.89 -3.93 -19.64
C VAL A 272 9.50 -4.59 -20.86
N THR A 273 10.69 -5.17 -20.73
CA THR A 273 11.36 -5.85 -21.85
C THR A 273 10.55 -7.07 -22.31
N GLU A 274 10.73 -7.48 -23.56
CA GLU A 274 9.97 -8.60 -24.16
C GLU A 274 10.11 -9.92 -23.38
N ASP A 275 11.28 -10.16 -22.80
CA ASP A 275 11.57 -11.31 -21.93
C ASP A 275 11.04 -11.15 -20.48
N GLY A 276 10.46 -9.98 -20.15
CA GLY A 276 9.93 -9.66 -18.83
C GLY A 276 10.97 -9.57 -17.71
N SER A 277 12.26 -9.48 -18.04
CA SER A 277 13.35 -9.53 -17.06
C SER A 277 13.77 -8.16 -16.54
N LYS A 278 13.58 -7.09 -17.34
CA LYS A 278 14.06 -5.73 -17.06
C LYS A 278 13.02 -4.68 -17.44
N VAL A 279 13.35 -3.44 -17.12
CA VAL A 279 12.60 -2.26 -17.55
C VAL A 279 13.51 -1.25 -18.26
N THR A 280 12.95 -0.48 -19.18
CA THR A 280 13.65 0.52 -19.99
C THR A 280 12.79 1.77 -20.17
N ASN A 281 13.35 2.81 -20.81
CA ASN A 281 12.61 4.01 -21.21
C ASN A 281 11.84 4.69 -20.06
N LYS A 282 12.54 4.99 -18.95
CA LYS A 282 11.98 5.76 -17.83
C LYS A 282 11.37 7.07 -18.32
N ARG A 283 10.09 7.29 -18.00
CA ARG A 283 9.36 8.52 -18.31
C ARG A 283 8.61 9.01 -17.08
N LEU A 284 8.62 10.32 -16.84
CA LEU A 284 7.66 10.91 -15.92
C LEU A 284 6.25 10.68 -16.48
N PHE A 285 5.40 10.00 -15.73
CA PHE A 285 4.00 9.83 -16.10
C PHE A 285 3.17 11.02 -15.61
N THR A 286 3.24 11.31 -14.31
CA THR A 286 2.57 12.47 -13.71
C THR A 286 3.18 12.83 -12.35
N THR A 287 2.85 14.00 -11.82
CA THR A 287 3.13 14.40 -10.45
C THR A 287 1.83 14.49 -9.66
N VAL A 288 1.87 14.13 -8.37
CA VAL A 288 0.70 14.12 -7.49
C VAL A 288 0.78 15.30 -6.54
N ALA A 289 -0.29 16.09 -6.52
CA ALA A 289 -0.42 17.24 -5.64
C ALA A 289 -1.90 17.44 -5.23
N PRO A 290 -2.19 17.87 -3.99
CA PRO A 290 -1.23 18.18 -2.93
C PRO A 290 -0.57 16.94 -2.31
N GLY A 291 0.57 17.13 -1.65
CA GLY A 291 1.30 16.07 -0.95
C GLY A 291 2.18 15.24 -1.87
N PHE A 292 2.16 13.92 -1.65
CA PHE A 292 2.95 12.93 -2.38
C PHE A 292 2.08 11.69 -2.69
N PRO A 293 2.40 10.94 -3.75
CA PRO A 293 1.75 9.67 -4.04
C PRO A 293 2.28 8.57 -3.12
N ASP A 294 1.45 7.58 -2.80
CA ASP A 294 1.80 6.43 -1.95
C ASP A 294 1.52 5.10 -2.68
N GLY A 295 0.50 4.34 -2.31
CA GLY A 295 0.02 3.15 -3.04
C GLY A 295 -0.88 3.47 -4.23
N MET A 296 -0.87 2.61 -5.26
CA MET A 296 -1.70 2.77 -6.47
C MET A 296 -2.19 1.46 -7.08
N ARG A 297 -3.29 1.53 -7.83
CA ARG A 297 -3.80 0.44 -8.69
C ARG A 297 -4.34 1.00 -10.00
N LEU A 298 -4.47 0.13 -11.00
CA LEU A 298 -5.05 0.46 -12.29
C LEU A 298 -6.41 -0.19 -12.48
N ASP A 299 -7.27 0.45 -13.27
CA ASP A 299 -8.44 -0.19 -13.87
C ASP A 299 -8.13 -0.82 -15.23
N HIS A 300 -9.07 -1.57 -15.80
CA HIS A 300 -8.89 -2.28 -17.07
C HIS A 300 -8.72 -1.37 -18.31
N GLU A 301 -9.06 -0.08 -18.21
CA GLU A 301 -8.83 0.91 -19.26
C GLU A 301 -7.46 1.59 -19.10
N GLY A 302 -6.73 1.28 -18.03
CA GLY A 302 -5.40 1.81 -17.73
C GLY A 302 -5.40 3.09 -16.91
N ASN A 303 -6.54 3.49 -16.33
CA ASN A 303 -6.60 4.62 -15.40
C ASN A 303 -5.87 4.27 -14.09
N ILE A 304 -5.03 5.16 -13.60
CA ILE A 304 -4.31 5.01 -12.33
C ILE A 304 -5.10 5.68 -11.21
N TYR A 305 -5.39 4.92 -10.16
CA TYR A 305 -5.93 5.37 -8.89
C TYR A 305 -4.79 5.37 -7.89
N VAL A 306 -4.46 6.53 -7.33
CA VAL A 306 -3.32 6.69 -6.43
C VAL A 306 -3.73 7.38 -5.13
N GLY A 307 -3.26 6.85 -4.01
CA GLY A 307 -3.38 7.47 -2.70
C GLY A 307 -2.58 8.78 -2.64
N ALA A 308 -3.20 9.81 -2.09
CA ALA A 308 -2.64 11.14 -1.93
C ALA A 308 -3.10 11.77 -0.61
N LEU A 309 -2.53 12.93 -0.28
CA LEU A 309 -2.84 13.68 0.94
C LEU A 309 -4.34 14.04 1.05
N ASP A 310 -4.99 14.26 -0.09
CA ASP A 310 -6.38 14.72 -0.15
C ASP A 310 -7.40 13.62 -0.53
N GLY A 311 -6.95 12.37 -0.62
CA GLY A 311 -7.78 11.21 -0.95
C GLY A 311 -7.20 10.38 -2.08
N VAL A 312 -8.05 9.88 -2.97
CA VAL A 312 -7.62 9.17 -4.18
C VAL A 312 -7.64 10.14 -5.37
N GLN A 313 -6.54 10.23 -6.10
CA GLN A 313 -6.47 10.93 -7.37
C GLN A 313 -6.52 9.93 -8.52
N VAL A 314 -7.26 10.26 -9.59
CA VAL A 314 -7.43 9.38 -10.75
C VAL A 314 -6.86 10.02 -11.99
N PHE A 315 -5.90 9.35 -12.61
CA PHE A 315 -5.23 9.79 -13.82
C PHE A 315 -5.54 8.85 -14.98
N ASN A 316 -5.82 9.40 -16.16
CA ASN A 316 -6.01 8.57 -17.36
C ASN A 316 -4.67 8.05 -17.92
N PRO A 317 -4.65 7.15 -18.92
CA PRO A 317 -3.41 6.61 -19.49
C PRO A 317 -2.44 7.64 -20.09
N LYS A 318 -2.87 8.89 -20.26
CA LYS A 318 -2.02 10.00 -20.73
C LYS A 318 -1.36 10.78 -19.58
N GLY A 319 -1.65 10.42 -18.32
CA GLY A 319 -1.17 11.13 -17.14
C GLY A 319 -2.01 12.35 -16.76
N GLU A 320 -3.18 12.54 -17.38
CA GLU A 320 -4.07 13.66 -17.11
C GLU A 320 -4.94 13.36 -15.88
N LEU A 321 -4.99 14.28 -14.91
CA LEU A 321 -5.85 14.16 -13.73
C LEU A 321 -7.32 14.31 -14.16
N ILE A 322 -8.09 13.22 -14.11
CA ILE A 322 -9.48 13.18 -14.57
C ILE A 322 -10.51 13.37 -13.45
N GLY A 323 -10.10 13.18 -12.19
CA GLY A 323 -10.91 13.48 -11.02
C GLY A 323 -10.29 13.02 -9.70
N LYS A 324 -11.01 13.26 -8.61
CA LYS A 324 -10.60 12.87 -7.25
C LYS A 324 -11.76 12.28 -6.46
N ILE A 325 -11.45 11.31 -5.60
CA ILE A 325 -12.30 10.85 -4.51
C ILE A 325 -11.71 11.40 -3.22
N ARG A 326 -12.37 12.43 -2.66
CA ARG A 326 -11.91 13.13 -1.46
C ARG A 326 -12.15 12.31 -0.22
N MET A 327 -11.11 12.22 0.59
CA MET A 327 -11.13 11.52 1.87
C MET A 327 -10.95 12.52 3.03
N PRO A 328 -11.50 12.24 4.22
CA PRO A 328 -11.30 13.09 5.39
C PRO A 328 -9.82 13.17 5.84
N LYS A 329 -9.01 12.18 5.47
CA LYS A 329 -7.59 12.07 5.79
C LYS A 329 -6.81 11.56 4.58
N GLU A 330 -5.48 11.60 4.69
CA GLU A 330 -4.59 11.07 3.66
C GLU A 330 -4.90 9.61 3.34
N THR A 331 -4.72 9.25 2.07
CA THR A 331 -4.90 7.88 1.58
C THR A 331 -3.56 7.28 1.29
N ALA A 332 -3.27 6.18 1.98
CA ALA A 332 -2.01 5.47 1.84
C ALA A 332 -2.09 4.47 0.69
N ASN A 333 -3.19 3.72 0.56
CA ASN A 333 -3.28 2.67 -0.45
C ASN A 333 -4.73 2.29 -0.79
N LEU A 334 -4.92 1.49 -1.84
CA LEU A 334 -6.22 1.09 -2.36
C LEU A 334 -6.15 -0.21 -3.16
N THR A 335 -7.27 -0.93 -3.24
CA THR A 335 -7.37 -2.14 -4.07
C THR A 335 -8.76 -2.35 -4.62
N PHE A 336 -8.84 -2.93 -5.82
CA PHE A 336 -10.12 -3.37 -6.40
C PHE A 336 -10.51 -4.75 -5.87
N GLY A 337 -11.80 -4.98 -5.75
CA GLY A 337 -12.37 -6.23 -5.31
C GLY A 337 -13.88 -6.32 -5.54
N GLY A 338 -14.53 -7.18 -4.79
CA GLY A 338 -15.88 -7.67 -5.10
C GLY A 338 -15.86 -8.66 -6.27
N LYS A 339 -16.96 -9.37 -6.45
CA LYS A 339 -17.09 -10.41 -7.49
C LYS A 339 -16.81 -9.88 -8.91
N ASP A 340 -17.31 -8.68 -9.22
CA ASP A 340 -17.13 -8.04 -10.53
C ASP A 340 -15.86 -7.17 -10.60
N ASN A 341 -15.00 -7.23 -9.58
CA ASN A 341 -13.78 -6.43 -9.44
C ASN A 341 -14.02 -4.91 -9.53
N ASN A 342 -15.21 -4.44 -9.14
CA ASN A 342 -15.70 -3.07 -9.32
C ASN A 342 -15.95 -2.34 -7.99
N VAL A 343 -15.49 -2.90 -6.87
CA VAL A 343 -15.49 -2.23 -5.57
C VAL A 343 -14.06 -1.79 -5.28
N LEU A 344 -13.84 -0.49 -5.13
CA LEU A 344 -12.57 0.05 -4.70
C LEU A 344 -12.57 0.17 -3.18
N PHE A 345 -11.68 -0.57 -2.52
CA PHE A 345 -11.37 -0.45 -1.09
C PHE A 345 -10.21 0.51 -0.90
N ILE A 346 -10.30 1.37 0.10
CA ILE A 346 -9.38 2.50 0.30
C ILE A 346 -8.90 2.49 1.75
N CYS A 347 -7.59 2.48 1.94
CA CYS A 347 -6.91 2.64 3.22
C CYS A 347 -6.61 4.13 3.43
N SER A 348 -7.36 4.79 4.31
CA SER A 348 -7.23 6.22 4.58
C SER A 348 -6.91 6.45 6.06
N SER A 349 -5.63 6.67 6.34
CA SER A 349 -5.04 6.83 7.68
C SER A 349 -5.53 5.77 8.68
N ASP A 350 -6.51 6.07 9.52
CA ASP A 350 -7.01 5.19 10.58
C ASP A 350 -8.29 4.44 10.21
N SER A 351 -8.63 4.38 8.92
CA SER A 351 -9.93 3.92 8.46
C SER A 351 -9.90 3.21 7.09
N ILE A 352 -10.87 2.33 6.89
CA ILE A 352 -11.15 1.65 5.63
C ILE A 352 -12.43 2.20 5.04
N TRP A 353 -12.42 2.44 3.74
CA TRP A 353 -13.56 2.91 2.97
C TRP A 353 -13.80 2.04 1.74
N ALA A 354 -15.00 2.09 1.20
CA ALA A 354 -15.36 1.38 -0.02
C ALA A 354 -16.27 2.23 -0.91
N ILE A 355 -16.07 2.12 -2.22
CA ILE A 355 -16.95 2.68 -3.24
C ILE A 355 -17.13 1.67 -4.37
N LYS A 356 -18.38 1.52 -4.84
CA LYS A 356 -18.65 0.79 -6.07
C LYS A 356 -18.46 1.73 -7.26
N LEU A 357 -17.68 1.30 -8.24
CA LEU A 357 -17.40 2.04 -9.48
C LEU A 357 -18.04 1.33 -10.67
N ASN A 358 -18.20 2.06 -11.76
CA ASN A 358 -18.62 1.56 -13.07
C ASN A 358 -17.40 1.30 -13.98
N THR A 359 -16.35 0.75 -13.37
CA THR A 359 -15.15 0.19 -14.00
C THR A 359 -14.73 -1.02 -13.17
N LYS A 360 -13.70 -1.73 -13.61
CA LYS A 360 -13.12 -2.88 -12.90
C LYS A 360 -11.61 -2.77 -12.85
N GLY A 361 -11.01 -3.31 -11.79
CA GLY A 361 -9.56 -3.38 -11.65
C GLY A 361 -8.89 -4.06 -12.84
N ALA A 362 -7.65 -3.64 -13.15
CA ALA A 362 -6.87 -4.13 -14.28
C ALA A 362 -6.57 -5.62 -14.19
N LYS A 363 -6.21 -6.08 -12.97
CA LYS A 363 -5.86 -7.47 -12.71
C LYS A 363 -7.09 -8.26 -12.28
N PRO A 364 -7.26 -9.52 -12.74
CA PRO A 364 -8.27 -10.42 -12.20
C PRO A 364 -8.13 -10.56 -10.68
N VAL A 365 -9.24 -10.64 -9.98
CA VAL A 365 -9.25 -10.94 -8.54
C VAL A 365 -8.86 -12.41 -8.34
N PRO A 366 -7.85 -12.73 -7.52
CA PRO A 366 -7.56 -14.11 -7.19
C PRO A 366 -8.75 -14.77 -6.46
N GLU A 367 -9.04 -16.03 -6.80
CA GLU A 367 -10.18 -16.78 -6.27
C GLU A 367 -9.73 -17.89 -5.30
N LEU A 368 -10.35 -17.94 -4.12
CA LEU A 368 -10.32 -19.13 -3.26
C LEU A 368 -11.35 -20.15 -3.72
N ALA A 369 -10.95 -21.41 -3.80
CA ALA A 369 -11.90 -22.51 -3.91
C ALA A 369 -12.85 -22.49 -2.69
N LYS A 370 -14.15 -22.66 -2.94
CA LYS A 370 -15.12 -22.80 -1.87
C LYS A 370 -14.79 -24.08 -1.10
N ALA A 371 -14.54 -23.98 0.21
CA ALA A 371 -14.40 -25.17 1.04
C ALA A 371 -15.67 -26.03 0.87
N SER A 372 -15.48 -27.27 0.43
CA SER A 372 -16.54 -28.25 0.17
C SER A 372 -17.27 -28.66 1.44
#